data_AF-A0A838H3R8-F1
#
_entry.id   AF-A0A838H3R8-F1
#
_cell.length_a   1.000
_cell.length_b   1.000
_cell.length_c   1.000
_cell.angle_alpha   90.00
_cell.angle_beta   90.00
_cell.angle_gamma   90.00
#
_symmetry.space_group_name_H-M   'P 1'
#
loop_
_entity.id
_entity.type
_entity.pdbx_description
1 polymer ?
#
loop_
_entity_poly.entity_id
_entity_poly.type
_entity_poly.pdbx_seq_one_letter_code
_entity_poly.pdbx_strand_id
1 'polypeptide(L)' 'LCEGGPTLNGPLLATGLVDELCLTVAPMLLGGGGAPMVRGLRRRVDFVLVSVLEQDSELYLRYATRRAA' A
#
# COMPACT_ATOMS: atom_id res chain seq x y z
N LEU A 1 4.99 11.56 -5.84
CA LEU A 1 4.84 10.93 -4.52
C LEU A 1 3.47 11.34 -3.96
N CYS A 2 2.70 10.39 -3.43
CA CYS A 2 1.44 10.64 -2.74
C CYS A 2 1.48 9.88 -1.41
N GLU A 3 1.21 10.55 -0.30
CA GLU A 3 1.29 9.96 1.05
C GLU A 3 -0.08 9.52 1.58
N GLY A 4 -1.12 9.56 0.74
CA GLY A 4 -2.48 9.17 1.13
C GLY A 4 -3.12 10.17 2.12
N GLY A 5 -4.10 9.81 2.95
CA GLY A 5 -4.45 8.49 3.48
C GLY A 5 -5.69 7.78 2.89
N PRO A 6 -6.52 7.10 3.72
CA PRO A 6 -7.40 6.02 3.27
C PRO A 6 -8.39 6.38 2.16
N THR A 7 -8.96 7.59 2.22
CA THR A 7 -9.96 8.11 1.29
C THR A 7 -9.38 8.53 -0.05
N LEU A 8 -8.08 8.85 -0.09
CA LEU A 8 -7.35 9.23 -1.31
C LEU A 8 -6.71 8.00 -1.98
N ASN A 9 -6.14 7.09 -1.19
CA ASN A 9 -5.48 5.90 -1.70
C ASN A 9 -6.43 5.00 -2.50
N GLY A 10 -7.69 4.85 -2.05
CA GLY A 10 -8.69 4.02 -2.72
C GLY A 10 -8.95 4.43 -4.18
N PRO A 11 -9.36 5.69 -4.44
CA PRO A 11 -9.56 6.19 -5.79
C PRO A 11 -8.32 6.08 -6.69
N LEU A 12 -7.11 6.38 -6.18
CA LEU A 12 -5.87 6.27 -6.97
C LEU A 12 -5.58 4.83 -7.41
N LEU A 13 -5.75 3.87 -6.50
CA LEU A 13 -5.63 2.45 -6.80
C LEU A 13 -6.72 1.97 -7.77
N ALA A 14 -7.95 2.49 -7.61
CA ALA A 14 -9.08 2.12 -8.44
C ALA A 14 -8.93 2.60 -9.89
N THR A 15 -8.32 3.76 -10.12
CA THR A 15 -8.08 4.33 -11.46
C THR A 15 -6.82 3.81 -12.13
N GLY A 16 -6.02 2.96 -11.45
CA GLY A 16 -4.80 2.40 -12.01
C GLY A 16 -3.67 3.43 -12.17
N LEU A 17 -3.72 4.55 -11.44
CA LEU A 17 -2.71 5.61 -11.47
C LEU A 17 -1.53 5.34 -10.51
N VAL A 18 -1.58 4.24 -9.75
CA VAL A 18 -0.51 3.84 -8.84
C VAL A 18 0.41 2.86 -9.56
N ASP A 19 1.64 3.26 -9.81
CA ASP A 19 2.68 2.40 -10.38
C ASP A 19 3.45 1.63 -9.30
N GLU A 20 3.63 2.28 -8.15
CA GLU A 20 4.43 1.76 -7.04
C GLU A 20 3.76 2.06 -5.69
N LEU A 21 3.84 1.10 -4.77
CA LEU A 21 3.42 1.21 -3.38
C LEU A 21 4.64 1.01 -2.47
N CYS A 22 5.04 2.05 -1.75
CA CYS A 22 5.99 1.98 -0.65
C CYS A 22 5.22 1.73 0.65
N LEU A 23 5.32 0.54 1.21
CA LEU A 23 4.61 0.11 2.40
C LEU A 23 5.59 -0.14 3.56
N THR A 24 5.44 0.61 4.65
CA THR A 24 6.12 0.31 5.92
C THR A 24 5.25 -0.57 6.80
N VAL A 25 5.79 -1.67 7.30
CA VAL A 25 5.16 -2.52 8.31
C VAL A 25 5.92 -2.36 9.62
N ALA A 26 5.27 -1.73 10.59
CA ALA A 26 5.78 -1.60 11.95
C ALA A 26 5.51 -2.88 12.77
N PRO A 27 6.37 -3.23 13.75
CA PRO A 27 6.21 -4.43 14.59
C PRO A 27 5.19 -4.21 15.71
N MET A 28 3.99 -3.72 15.37
CA MET A 28 2.95 -3.35 16.34
C MET A 28 1.54 -3.62 15.80
N LEU A 29 0.64 -4.01 16.71
CA LEU A 29 -0.79 -4.13 16.45
C LEU A 29 -1.54 -3.02 17.17
N LEU A 30 -2.34 -2.24 16.43
CA LEU A 30 -3.09 -1.09 16.98
C LEU A 30 -4.45 -1.48 17.60
N GLY A 31 -4.82 -2.76 17.59
CA GLY A 31 -6.16 -3.22 17.97
C GLY A 31 -7.24 -2.84 16.93
N GLY A 32 -8.50 -2.83 17.36
CA GLY A 32 -9.64 -2.47 16.51
C GLY A 32 -9.91 -0.96 16.48
N GLY A 33 -10.46 -0.45 15.37
CA GLY A 33 -10.91 0.94 15.24
C GLY A 33 -9.94 1.90 14.53
N GLY A 34 -8.73 1.45 14.19
CA GLY A 34 -7.83 2.21 13.33
C GLY A 34 -8.37 2.40 11.91
N ALA A 35 -7.96 3.48 11.24
CA ALA A 35 -8.30 3.70 9.84
C ALA A 35 -7.49 2.73 8.96
N PRO A 36 -8.12 2.03 7.99
CA PRO A 36 -7.40 1.12 7.09
C PRO A 36 -6.52 1.94 6.13
N MET A 37 -5.43 1.38 5.61
CA MET A 37 -4.59 2.04 4.61
C MET A 37 -5.34 2.51 3.36
N VAL A 38 -6.40 1.78 2.98
CA VAL A 38 -7.21 2.01 1.79
C VAL A 38 -8.69 1.90 2.14
N ARG A 39 -9.50 2.87 1.69
CA ARG A 39 -10.96 2.85 1.83
C ARG A 39 -11.63 2.93 0.47
N GLY A 40 -12.67 2.13 0.26
CA GLY A 40 -13.52 2.21 -0.93
C GLY A 40 -12.92 1.61 -2.21
N LEU A 41 -11.84 0.84 -2.13
CA LEU A 41 -11.31 0.10 -3.28
C LEU A 41 -12.29 -1.03 -3.66
N ARG A 42 -12.86 -0.94 -4.88
CA ARG A 42 -13.88 -1.88 -5.38
C ARG A 42 -13.34 -2.94 -6.34
N ARG A 43 -12.05 -2.89 -6.67
CA ARG A 43 -11.38 -3.84 -7.57
C ARG A 43 -10.11 -4.39 -6.94
N ARG A 44 -9.72 -5.59 -7.37
CA ARG A 44 -8.42 -6.15 -7.03
C ARG A 44 -7.31 -5.35 -7.73
N VAL A 45 -6.24 -5.05 -7.00
CA VAL A 45 -4.98 -4.51 -7.53
C VAL A 45 -3.88 -5.48 -7.11
N ASP A 46 -3.22 -6.08 -8.09
CA ASP A 46 -2.12 -6.99 -7.85
C ASP A 46 -0.80 -6.25 -7.86
N PHE A 47 0.11 -6.69 -6.99
CA PHE A 47 1.45 -6.13 -6.84
C PHE A 47 2.51 -7.21 -6.98
N VAL A 48 3.72 -6.80 -7.34
CA VAL A 48 4.93 -7.62 -7.32
C VAL A 48 5.94 -6.95 -6.39
N LEU A 49 6.52 -7.73 -5.49
CA LEU A 49 7.56 -7.26 -4.59
C LEU A 49 8.82 -6.92 -5.39
N VAL A 50 9.28 -5.67 -5.28
CA VAL A 50 10.49 -5.17 -5.93
C VAL A 50 11.67 -5.24 -4.97
N SER A 51 11.47 -4.83 -3.72
CA SER A 51 12.52 -4.90 -2.69
C SER A 51 11.95 -4.90 -1.28
N VAL A 52 12.75 -5.42 -0.35
CA VAL A 52 12.53 -5.33 1.10
C VAL A 52 13.79 -4.74 1.71
N LEU A 53 13.62 -3.80 2.62
CA LEU A 53 14.65 -3.37 3.56
C LEU A 53 14.10 -3.59 4.97
N GLU A 54 14.91 -4.15 5.85
CA GLU A 54 14.64 -4.20 7.29
C GLU A 54 15.52 -3.16 7.98
N GLN A 55 14.92 -2.39 8.88
CA GLN A 55 15.62 -1.48 9.76
C GLN A 55 14.80 -1.28 11.04
N ASP A 56 15.44 -1.39 12.20
CA ASP A 56 14.82 -1.17 13.51
C ASP A 56 13.54 -2.01 13.73
N SER A 57 13.53 -3.27 13.23
CA SER A 57 12.37 -4.17 13.24
C SER A 57 11.16 -3.71 12.41
N GLU A 58 11.31 -2.66 11.61
CA GLU A 58 10.35 -2.27 10.58
C GLU A 58 10.73 -2.85 9.23
N LEU A 59 9.72 -3.18 8.42
CA LEU A 59 9.91 -3.59 7.04
C LEU A 59 9.50 -2.48 6.09
N TYR A 60 10.41 -2.04 5.24
CA TYR A 60 10.17 -1.09 4.15
C TYR A 60 10.05 -1.88 2.85
N LEU A 61 8.81 -2.02 2.37
CA LEU A 61 8.46 -2.82 1.21
C LEU A 61 8.22 -1.90 0.02
N ARG A 62 8.83 -2.22 -1.12
CA ARG A 62 8.52 -1.58 -2.40
C ARG A 62 7.82 -2.58 -3.30
N TYR A 63 6.62 -2.24 -3.74
CA TYR A 63 5.80 -3.06 -4.61
C TYR A 63 5.49 -2.31 -5.91
N ALA A 64 5.68 -2.93 -7.06
CA ALA A 64 5.19 -2.41 -8.34
C ALA A 64 3.82 -2.99 -8.66
N THR A 65 2.89 -2.22 -9.22
CA THR A 65 1.63 -2.76 -9.70
C THR A 65 1.86 -3.73 -10.84
N ARG A 66 1.19 -4.88 -10.80
CA ARG A 66 1.16 -5.82 -11.92
C ARG A 66 0.21 -5.24 -12.96
N ARG A 67 0.76 -4.66 -14.03
CA ARG A 67 -0.05 -4.28 -15.18
C ARG A 67 -0.57 -5.55 -15.85
N ALA A 68 -1.86 -5.60 -16.15
CA ALA A 68 -2.39 -6.60 -17.07
C ALA A 68 -1.73 -6.35 -18.43
N ALA A 69 -1.20 -7.40 -19.04
CA ALA A 69 -0.72 -7.36 -20.42
C ALA A 69 -1.88 -7.09 -21.38
#